data_AF-A0A2P4YKK2-F1
#
_entry.id   AF-A0A2P4YKK2-F1
#
_cell.length_a   1.000
_cell.length_b   1.000
_cell.length_c   1.000
_cell.angle_alpha   90.00
_cell.angle_beta   90.00
_cell.angle_gamma   90.00
#
_symmetry.space_group_name_H-M   'P 1'
#
loop_
_entity.id
_entity.type
_entity.pdbx_description
1 polymer ?
#
loop_
_entity_poly.entity_id
_entity_poly.type
_entity_poly.pdbx_seq_one_letter_code
_entity_poly.pdbx_strand_id
1 'polypeptide(L)'
;MMILDSVSEKLRSKHVRTLELLQKTLDENVELRERVAKLQKGTLHLGQGLPRSNLSSELEDEIERLKKEHAHKLKEVEESARAKLEEQIHAAEVLTAANSKLKNDMITMDVALRDARDRLKYERQTWNEERAQLQASLTETTKTQPPASPTQFKRKQPQTEVMIEEEKSNQRLEAELELSRQACSIADAARQSVEAQLVELKMDFARVTSDTASQREQITALQVQLAATQALQKSLTEELKTVRERNRTLEAKSPKERPSSTASTKLLLQQKTLLAQLQDTEERYAKLEMDHQILQSQTSRLQQQLTNEIAQRKADASEAGIFAIHVELKRENFQLRTQVEELKALQKRFLTSAKKKTMSFPSL
;
A
#
# COMPACT_ATOMS: atom_id res chain seq x y z
N MET A 1 14.33 -55.75 31.76
CA MET A 1 13.28 -55.92 30.74
C MET A 1 13.01 -54.64 29.95
N MET A 2 12.86 -53.47 30.60
CA MET A 2 12.52 -52.18 29.94
C MET A 2 13.52 -51.62 28.89
N ILE A 3 14.82 -51.94 28.99
CA ILE A 3 15.83 -51.42 28.03
C ILE A 3 15.67 -52.08 26.64
N LEU A 4 15.36 -53.38 26.61
CA LEU A 4 15.09 -54.13 25.37
C LEU A 4 13.85 -53.61 24.65
N ASP A 5 12.82 -53.21 25.40
CA ASP A 5 11.61 -52.61 24.83
C ASP A 5 11.90 -51.26 24.17
N SER A 6 12.73 -50.41 24.79
CA SER A 6 13.11 -49.10 24.23
C SER A 6 13.94 -49.20 22.94
N VAL A 7 14.79 -50.22 22.82
CA VAL A 7 15.60 -50.46 21.61
C VAL A 7 14.73 -51.05 20.50
N SER A 8 13.83 -51.97 20.85
CA SER A 8 12.84 -52.55 19.94
C SER A 8 11.85 -51.50 19.41
N GLU A 9 11.43 -50.55 20.24
CA GLU A 9 10.55 -49.45 19.85
C GLU A 9 11.25 -48.44 18.94
N LYS A 10 12.52 -48.09 19.22
CA LYS A 10 13.34 -47.27 18.31
C LYS A 10 13.56 -47.95 16.97
N LEU A 11 13.76 -49.27 16.95
CA LEU A 11 13.92 -50.03 15.71
C LEU A 11 12.61 -50.08 14.93
N ARG A 12 11.47 -50.29 15.60
CA ARG A 12 10.13 -50.20 14.99
C ARG A 12 9.85 -48.82 14.41
N SER A 13 10.14 -47.75 15.15
CA SER A 13 9.98 -46.37 14.68
C SER A 13 10.85 -46.07 13.46
N LYS A 14 12.12 -46.52 13.44
CA LYS A 14 12.98 -46.41 12.25
C LYS A 14 12.43 -47.20 11.07
N HIS A 15 11.91 -48.40 11.30
CA HIS A 15 11.35 -49.24 10.25
C HIS A 15 10.09 -48.61 9.65
N VAL A 16 9.18 -48.09 10.49
CA VAL A 16 7.99 -47.34 10.06
C VAL A 16 8.39 -46.13 9.23
N ARG A 17 9.34 -45.32 9.69
CA ARG A 17 9.82 -44.14 8.95
C ARG A 17 10.46 -44.50 7.61
N THR A 18 11.13 -45.65 7.54
CA THR A 18 11.71 -46.16 6.29
C THR A 18 10.61 -46.61 5.33
N LEU A 19 9.56 -47.27 5.84
CA LEU A 19 8.40 -47.67 5.03
C LEU A 19 7.61 -46.46 4.53
N GLU A 20 7.43 -45.42 5.35
CA GLU A 20 6.81 -44.15 4.92
C GLU A 20 7.61 -43.46 3.82
N LEU A 21 8.94 -43.44 3.93
CA LEU A 21 9.81 -42.86 2.90
C LEU A 21 9.73 -43.65 1.59
N LEU A 22 9.70 -44.99 1.68
CA LEU A 22 9.56 -45.87 0.52
C LEU A 22 8.19 -45.72 -0.15
N GLN A 23 7.11 -45.62 0.64
CA GLN A 23 5.78 -45.37 0.11
C GLN A 23 5.72 -44.03 -0.62
N LYS A 24 6.27 -42.97 -0.03
CA LYS A 24 6.36 -41.65 -0.66
C LYS A 24 7.14 -41.69 -1.97
N THR A 25 8.27 -42.41 -1.99
CA THR A 25 9.09 -42.58 -3.21
C THR A 25 8.35 -43.36 -4.30
N LEU A 26 7.50 -44.33 -3.90
CA LEU A 26 6.66 -45.09 -4.83
C LEU A 26 5.57 -44.20 -5.43
N ASP A 27 4.90 -43.40 -4.61
CA ASP A 27 3.85 -42.47 -5.05
C ASP A 27 4.42 -41.42 -6.01
N GLU A 28 5.60 -40.86 -5.70
CA GLU A 28 6.32 -39.94 -6.59
C GLU A 28 6.70 -40.61 -7.92
N ASN A 29 7.09 -41.89 -7.92
CA ASN A 29 7.36 -42.63 -9.15
C ASN A 29 6.11 -42.86 -10.00
N VAL A 30 4.94 -43.09 -9.38
CA VAL A 30 3.68 -43.21 -10.10
C VAL A 30 3.31 -41.88 -10.76
N GLU A 31 3.42 -40.76 -10.04
CA GLU A 31 3.20 -39.43 -10.62
C GLU A 31 4.15 -39.12 -11.79
N LEU A 32 5.43 -39.45 -11.65
CA LEU A 32 6.42 -39.27 -12.72
C LEU A 32 6.08 -40.12 -13.94
N ARG A 33 5.65 -41.37 -13.75
CA ARG A 33 5.19 -42.24 -14.85
C ARG A 33 3.96 -41.68 -15.54
N GLU A 34 2.99 -41.14 -14.80
CA GLU A 34 1.82 -40.48 -15.40
C GLU A 34 2.21 -39.23 -16.20
N ARG A 35 3.14 -38.41 -15.69
CA ARG A 35 3.66 -37.24 -16.40
C ARG A 35 4.39 -37.65 -17.68
N VAL A 36 5.22 -38.70 -17.63
CA VAL A 36 5.90 -39.26 -18.81
C VAL A 36 4.89 -39.83 -19.80
N ALA A 37 3.83 -40.52 -19.36
CA ALA A 37 2.79 -41.04 -20.24
C ALA A 37 1.99 -39.90 -20.92
N LYS A 38 1.70 -38.80 -20.21
CA LYS A 38 1.08 -37.59 -20.79
C LYS A 38 2.00 -36.92 -21.80
N LEU A 39 3.30 -36.82 -21.49
CA LEU A 39 4.29 -36.30 -22.42
C LEU A 39 4.43 -37.19 -23.66
N GLN A 40 4.52 -38.52 -23.51
CA GLN A 40 4.58 -39.44 -24.64
C GLN A 40 3.32 -39.41 -25.51
N LYS A 41 2.12 -39.23 -24.94
CA LYS A 41 0.89 -38.95 -25.73
C LYS A 41 0.98 -37.62 -26.48
N GLY A 42 1.57 -36.58 -25.89
CA GLY A 42 1.84 -35.31 -26.58
C GLY A 42 2.92 -35.43 -27.66
N THR A 43 3.96 -36.24 -27.44
CA THR A 43 5.09 -36.44 -28.36
C THR A 43 4.74 -37.38 -29.52
N LEU A 44 3.80 -38.32 -29.34
CA LEU A 44 3.30 -39.17 -30.43
C LEU A 44 2.59 -38.39 -31.56
N HIS A 45 2.11 -37.17 -31.29
CA HIS A 45 1.52 -36.30 -32.33
C HIS A 45 2.57 -35.56 -33.18
N LEU A 46 3.84 -35.55 -32.77
CA LEU A 46 4.92 -34.86 -33.48
C LEU A 46 5.79 -35.82 -34.32
N GLY A 47 5.62 -37.13 -34.17
CA GLY A 47 6.54 -38.13 -34.72
C GLY A 47 5.99 -39.07 -35.81
N GLN A 48 4.68 -39.07 -36.10
CA GLN A 48 4.11 -39.90 -37.16
C GLN A 48 3.65 -39.02 -38.32
N GLY A 49 4.39 -39.10 -39.43
CA GLY A 49 4.13 -38.35 -40.65
C GLY A 49 2.74 -38.66 -41.22
N LEU A 50 1.81 -37.74 -41.01
CA LEU A 50 0.59 -37.61 -41.80
C LEU A 50 0.93 -36.97 -43.17
N PRO A 51 0.15 -37.26 -44.23
CA PRO A 51 0.45 -36.79 -45.58
C PRO A 51 0.51 -35.25 -45.61
N ARG A 52 1.70 -34.74 -45.96
CA ARG A 52 2.06 -33.31 -45.98
C ARG A 52 1.18 -32.41 -46.86
N SER A 53 0.24 -32.96 -47.64
CA SER A 53 -0.60 -32.17 -48.55
C SER A 53 -1.69 -31.37 -47.83
N ASN A 54 -2.18 -31.84 -46.67
CA ASN A 54 -3.31 -31.20 -45.99
C ASN A 54 -2.90 -30.50 -44.68
N LEU A 55 -1.75 -30.87 -44.12
CA LEU A 55 -1.24 -30.29 -42.87
C LEU A 55 -0.96 -28.78 -42.98
N SER A 56 -0.53 -28.28 -44.14
CA SER A 56 -0.34 -26.83 -44.34
C SER A 56 -1.68 -26.10 -44.28
N SER A 57 -2.73 -26.63 -44.93
CA SER A 57 -4.07 -26.06 -44.91
C SER A 57 -4.66 -26.08 -43.49
N GLU A 58 -4.54 -27.20 -42.78
CA GLU A 58 -5.04 -27.32 -41.41
C GLU A 58 -4.31 -26.38 -40.44
N LEU A 59 -3.00 -26.21 -40.61
CA LEU A 59 -2.22 -25.24 -39.82
C LEU A 59 -2.55 -23.79 -40.19
N GLU A 60 -2.81 -23.50 -41.47
CA GLU A 60 -3.26 -22.18 -41.94
C GLU A 60 -4.64 -21.84 -41.37
N ASP A 61 -5.58 -22.78 -41.41
CA ASP A 61 -6.92 -22.66 -40.83
C ASP A 61 -6.85 -22.47 -39.31
N GLU A 62 -5.99 -23.21 -38.62
CA GLU A 62 -5.79 -23.07 -37.17
C GLU A 62 -5.12 -21.74 -36.81
N ILE A 63 -4.16 -21.27 -37.60
CA ILE A 63 -3.57 -19.93 -37.45
C ILE A 63 -4.65 -18.85 -37.65
N GLU A 64 -5.53 -19.02 -38.63
CA GLU A 64 -6.60 -18.06 -38.88
C GLU A 64 -7.65 -18.08 -37.76
N ARG A 65 -7.99 -19.27 -37.25
CA ARG A 65 -8.84 -19.46 -36.07
C ARG A 65 -8.23 -18.77 -34.84
N LEU A 66 -6.95 -18.99 -34.56
CA LEU A 66 -6.23 -18.37 -33.45
C LEU A 66 -6.17 -16.84 -33.62
N LYS A 67 -5.93 -16.32 -34.82
CA LYS A 67 -5.98 -14.88 -35.09
C LYS A 67 -7.36 -14.28 -34.79
N LYS A 68 -8.44 -14.94 -35.22
CA LYS A 68 -9.82 -14.52 -34.94
C LYS A 68 -10.11 -14.58 -33.43
N GLU A 69 -9.69 -15.64 -32.75
CA GLU A 69 -9.84 -15.79 -31.30
C GLU A 69 -9.07 -14.70 -30.53
N HIS A 70 -7.83 -14.42 -30.90
CA HIS A 70 -7.03 -13.35 -30.30
C HIS A 70 -7.63 -11.97 -30.55
N ALA A 71 -8.11 -11.69 -31.77
CA ALA A 71 -8.78 -10.42 -32.09
C ALA A 71 -10.06 -10.25 -31.26
N HIS A 72 -10.84 -11.34 -31.06
CA HIS A 72 -12.03 -11.31 -30.24
C HIS A 72 -11.71 -11.05 -28.76
N LYS A 73 -10.75 -11.78 -28.19
CA LYS A 73 -10.28 -11.56 -26.80
C LYS A 73 -9.73 -10.15 -26.59
N LEU A 74 -8.99 -9.63 -27.56
CA LEU A 74 -8.48 -8.25 -27.50
C LEU A 74 -9.65 -7.26 -27.43
N LYS A 75 -10.67 -7.45 -28.28
CA LYS A 75 -11.86 -6.59 -28.31
C LYS A 75 -12.66 -6.68 -27.01
N GLU A 76 -12.84 -7.87 -26.43
CA GLU A 76 -13.50 -8.04 -25.13
C GLU A 76 -12.75 -7.32 -24.00
N VAL A 77 -11.41 -7.41 -23.99
CA VAL A 77 -10.57 -6.71 -23.02
C VAL A 77 -10.66 -5.20 -23.22
N GLU A 78 -10.64 -4.72 -24.46
CA GLU A 78 -10.82 -3.29 -24.77
C GLU A 78 -12.20 -2.78 -24.36
N GLU A 79 -13.27 -3.53 -24.62
CA GLU A 79 -14.63 -3.19 -24.21
C GLU A 79 -14.78 -3.17 -22.68
N SER A 80 -14.21 -4.16 -21.98
CA SER A 80 -14.19 -4.19 -20.51
C SER A 80 -13.39 -3.02 -19.92
N ALA A 81 -12.25 -2.68 -20.52
CA ALA A 81 -11.46 -1.54 -20.11
C ALA A 81 -12.18 -0.21 -20.36
N ARG A 82 -12.88 -0.07 -21.49
CA ARG A 82 -13.73 1.10 -21.80
C ARG A 82 -14.87 1.25 -20.80
N ALA A 83 -15.59 0.17 -20.49
CA ALA A 83 -16.67 0.20 -19.50
C ALA A 83 -16.18 0.63 -18.11
N LYS A 84 -15.01 0.11 -17.67
CA LYS A 84 -14.38 0.53 -16.40
C LYS A 84 -13.96 2.00 -16.42
N LEU A 85 -13.48 2.50 -17.55
CA LEU A 85 -13.11 3.91 -17.70
C LEU A 85 -14.35 4.81 -17.61
N GLU A 86 -15.45 4.45 -18.27
CA GLU A 86 -16.72 5.18 -18.19
C GLU A 86 -17.27 5.21 -16.76
N GLU A 87 -17.21 4.09 -16.03
CA GLU A 87 -17.61 4.03 -14.62
C GLU A 87 -16.75 4.95 -13.74
N GLN A 88 -15.43 4.99 -13.96
CA GLN A 88 -14.53 5.89 -13.25
C GLN A 88 -14.80 7.36 -13.56
N ILE A 89 -15.08 7.70 -14.82
CA ILE A 89 -15.45 9.06 -15.22
C ILE A 89 -16.74 9.47 -14.51
N HIS A 90 -17.77 8.61 -14.51
CA HIS A 90 -19.03 8.91 -13.85
C HIS A 90 -18.85 9.10 -12.34
N ALA A 91 -18.06 8.25 -11.69
CA ALA A 91 -17.74 8.40 -10.26
C ALA A 91 -17.02 9.74 -9.98
N ALA A 92 -16.08 10.14 -10.84
CA ALA A 92 -15.38 11.42 -10.71
C ALA A 92 -16.33 12.63 -10.89
N GLU A 93 -17.27 12.56 -11.83
CA GLU A 93 -18.29 13.58 -12.04
C GLU A 93 -19.21 13.73 -10.81
N VAL A 94 -19.69 12.61 -10.25
CA VAL A 94 -20.51 12.61 -9.02
C VAL A 94 -19.77 13.23 -7.84
N LEU A 95 -18.50 12.85 -7.63
CA LEU A 95 -17.67 13.43 -6.57
C LEU A 95 -17.44 14.94 -6.79
N THR A 96 -17.22 15.36 -8.03
CA THR A 96 -17.03 16.77 -8.38
C THR A 96 -18.31 17.58 -8.11
N ALA A 97 -19.48 17.02 -8.46
CA ALA A 97 -20.78 17.63 -8.17
C ALA A 97 -21.07 17.70 -6.66
N ALA A 98 -20.74 16.66 -5.90
CA ALA A 98 -20.88 16.68 -4.45
C ALA A 98 -19.96 17.72 -3.79
N ASN A 99 -18.73 17.86 -4.28
CA ASN A 99 -17.76 18.82 -3.77
C ASN A 99 -18.19 20.27 -4.07
N SER A 100 -18.69 20.54 -5.29
CA SER A 100 -19.22 21.86 -5.63
C SER A 100 -20.44 22.23 -4.77
N LYS A 101 -21.31 21.26 -4.46
CA LYS A 101 -22.42 21.46 -3.53
C LYS A 101 -21.93 21.78 -2.12
N LEU A 102 -21.01 21.00 -1.57
CA LEU A 102 -20.43 21.26 -0.24
C LEU A 102 -19.77 22.64 -0.16
N LYS A 103 -19.07 23.06 -1.22
CA LYS A 103 -18.48 24.39 -1.29
C LYS A 103 -19.54 25.50 -1.24
N ASN A 104 -20.65 25.32 -1.95
CA ASN A 104 -21.76 26.28 -1.92
C ASN A 104 -22.44 26.31 -0.53
N ASP A 105 -22.63 25.15 0.10
CA ASP A 105 -23.22 25.04 1.44
C ASP A 105 -22.32 25.72 2.48
N MET A 106 -21.00 25.53 2.38
CA MET A 106 -20.01 26.19 3.23
C MET A 106 -20.05 27.72 3.06
N ILE A 107 -20.09 28.24 1.83
CA ILE A 107 -20.22 29.68 1.57
C ILE A 107 -21.52 30.21 2.18
N THR A 108 -22.62 29.47 2.04
CA THR A 108 -23.92 29.84 2.59
C THR A 108 -23.89 29.91 4.11
N MET A 109 -23.27 28.93 4.77
CA MET A 109 -23.07 28.94 6.22
C MET A 109 -22.17 30.09 6.68
N ASP A 110 -21.08 30.36 5.96
CA ASP A 110 -20.17 31.47 6.27
C ASP A 110 -20.88 32.83 6.21
N VAL A 111 -21.75 33.02 5.22
CA VAL A 111 -22.59 34.23 5.10
C VAL A 111 -23.58 34.31 6.27
N ALA A 112 -24.29 33.21 6.58
CA ALA A 112 -25.25 33.18 7.67
C ALA A 112 -24.59 33.45 9.04
N LEU A 113 -23.38 32.91 9.27
CA LEU A 113 -22.60 33.16 10.48
C LEU A 113 -22.15 34.62 10.58
N ARG A 114 -21.75 35.22 9.45
CA ARG A 114 -21.37 36.64 9.40
C ARG A 114 -22.57 37.53 9.73
N ASP A 115 -23.72 37.26 9.13
CA ASP A 115 -24.96 38.00 9.39
C ASP A 115 -25.40 37.85 10.85
N ALA A 116 -25.31 36.65 11.43
CA ALA A 116 -25.63 36.41 12.83
C ALA A 116 -24.69 37.19 13.76
N ARG A 117 -23.39 37.23 13.43
CA ARG A 117 -22.39 37.99 14.19
C ARG A 117 -22.66 39.50 14.13
N ASP A 118 -23.03 40.01 12.97
CA ASP A 118 -23.34 41.44 12.80
C ASP A 118 -24.63 41.82 13.54
N ARG A 119 -25.66 40.96 13.51
CA ARG A 119 -26.88 41.14 14.33
C ARG A 119 -26.57 41.17 15.82
N LEU A 120 -25.79 40.22 16.33
CA LEU A 120 -25.39 40.19 17.75
C LEU A 120 -24.58 41.43 18.15
N LYS A 121 -23.73 41.94 17.24
CA LYS A 121 -22.97 43.16 17.46
C LYS A 121 -23.90 44.37 17.54
N TYR A 122 -24.89 44.45 16.64
CA TYR A 122 -25.90 45.50 16.65
C TYR A 122 -26.75 45.45 17.93
N GLU A 123 -27.28 44.29 18.30
CA GLU A 123 -28.03 44.10 19.55
C GLU A 123 -27.21 44.49 20.78
N ARG A 124 -25.94 44.07 20.86
CA ARG A 124 -25.07 44.48 21.97
C ARG A 124 -24.91 46.00 22.03
N GLN A 125 -24.84 46.66 20.89
CA GLN A 125 -24.73 48.11 20.83
C GLN A 125 -26.02 48.78 21.31
N THR A 126 -27.19 48.32 20.86
CA THR A 126 -28.48 48.83 21.34
C THR A 126 -28.66 48.62 22.84
N TRP A 127 -28.32 47.44 23.36
CA TRP A 127 -28.35 47.17 24.82
C TRP A 127 -27.43 48.11 25.61
N ASN A 128 -26.25 48.44 25.08
CA ASN A 128 -25.34 49.39 25.71
C ASN A 128 -25.90 50.82 25.71
N GLU A 129 -26.52 51.24 24.60
CA GLU A 129 -27.17 52.55 24.47
C GLU A 129 -28.36 52.67 25.44
N GLU A 130 -29.24 51.66 25.50
CA GLU A 130 -30.35 51.59 26.47
C GLU A 130 -29.85 51.65 27.92
N ARG A 131 -28.79 50.90 28.24
CA ARG A 131 -28.18 50.91 29.57
C ARG A 131 -27.61 52.29 29.92
N ALA A 132 -26.97 52.97 28.96
CA ALA A 132 -26.47 54.33 29.16
C ALA A 132 -27.60 55.33 29.38
N GLN A 133 -28.72 55.22 28.63
CA GLN A 133 -29.91 56.06 28.82
C GLN A 133 -30.55 55.84 30.20
N LEU A 134 -30.70 54.58 30.63
CA LEU A 134 -31.21 54.25 31.96
C LEU A 134 -30.31 54.79 33.06
N GLN A 135 -29.00 54.68 32.90
CA GLN A 135 -28.03 55.23 33.85
C GLN A 135 -28.11 56.76 33.92
N ALA A 136 -28.25 57.44 32.77
CA ALA A 136 -28.46 58.88 32.72
C ALA A 136 -29.75 59.30 33.44
N SER A 137 -30.86 58.62 33.19
CA SER A 137 -32.15 58.84 33.87
C SER A 137 -32.06 58.61 35.39
N LEU A 138 -31.35 57.57 35.83
CA LEU A 138 -31.06 57.32 37.25
C LEU A 138 -30.25 58.47 37.87
N THR A 139 -29.23 58.99 37.18
CA THR A 139 -28.45 60.13 37.67
C THR A 139 -29.23 61.45 37.70
N GLU A 140 -30.20 61.63 36.81
CA GLU A 140 -31.04 62.83 36.75
C GLU A 140 -32.15 62.81 37.82
N THR A 141 -32.75 61.63 38.06
CA THR A 141 -33.71 61.41 39.14
C THR A 141 -33.08 61.50 40.53
N THR A 142 -31.80 61.10 40.69
CA THR A 142 -31.06 61.30 41.95
C THR A 142 -30.60 62.74 42.17
N LYS A 143 -30.42 63.56 41.13
CA LYS A 143 -30.16 65.01 41.26
C LYS A 143 -31.39 65.83 41.61
N THR A 144 -32.58 65.34 41.29
CA THR A 144 -33.87 66.02 41.54
C THR A 144 -34.52 65.60 42.87
N GLN A 145 -33.96 64.61 43.58
CA GLN A 145 -34.34 64.32 44.95
C GLN A 145 -33.70 65.30 45.94
N PRO A 146 -34.47 65.89 46.87
CA PRO A 146 -33.92 66.72 47.95
C PRO A 146 -33.03 65.85 48.87
N PRO A 147 -32.06 66.45 49.59
CA PRO A 147 -31.18 65.71 50.47
C PRO A 147 -32.01 64.92 51.49
N ALA A 148 -31.70 63.63 51.65
CA ALA A 148 -32.39 62.76 52.58
C ALA A 148 -32.22 63.29 54.01
N SER A 149 -33.26 63.95 54.53
CA SER A 149 -33.46 64.09 55.96
C SER A 149 -33.62 62.70 56.58
N PRO A 150 -33.07 62.45 57.78
CA PRO A 150 -33.13 61.16 58.45
C PRO A 150 -34.53 60.96 59.04
N THR A 151 -35.52 60.69 58.18
CA THR A 151 -36.86 60.36 58.62
C THR A 151 -37.07 58.87 58.43
N GLN A 152 -37.09 58.17 59.56
CA GLN A 152 -37.57 56.81 59.73
C GLN A 152 -38.88 56.59 58.95
N PHE A 153 -38.81 56.10 57.72
CA PHE A 153 -39.91 55.36 57.15
C PHE A 153 -39.73 53.90 57.56
N LYS A 154 -40.42 53.55 58.65
CA LYS A 154 -40.85 52.18 58.91
C LYS A 154 -41.73 51.72 57.74
N ARG A 155 -41.10 51.30 56.64
CA ARG A 155 -41.74 50.38 55.69
C ARG A 155 -41.32 48.99 56.12
N LYS A 156 -42.23 48.32 56.83
CA LYS A 156 -42.17 46.86 57.03
C LYS A 156 -42.28 46.20 55.66
N GLN A 157 -41.18 46.12 54.93
CA GLN A 157 -40.95 45.12 53.90
C GLN A 157 -39.92 44.16 54.47
N PRO A 158 -40.08 42.83 54.35
CA PRO A 158 -39.13 41.92 54.95
C PRO A 158 -37.80 42.09 54.20
N GLN A 159 -36.83 42.76 54.81
CA GLN A 159 -35.48 42.90 54.25
C GLN A 159 -34.85 41.53 53.95
N THR A 160 -35.33 40.50 54.65
CA THR A 160 -35.01 39.10 54.41
C THR A 160 -35.53 38.60 53.05
N GLU A 161 -36.72 38.99 52.58
CA GLU A 161 -37.26 38.52 51.29
C GLU A 161 -36.50 39.11 50.10
N VAL A 162 -36.11 40.39 50.16
CA VAL A 162 -35.35 41.05 49.09
C VAL A 162 -33.93 40.49 48.98
N MET A 163 -33.26 40.24 50.11
CA MET A 163 -31.96 39.54 50.10
C MET A 163 -32.07 38.11 49.59
N ILE A 164 -33.13 37.37 49.95
CA ILE A 164 -33.34 35.99 49.47
C ILE A 164 -33.64 35.98 47.96
N GLU A 165 -34.34 36.98 47.42
CA GLU A 165 -34.56 37.10 45.97
C GLU A 165 -33.30 37.49 45.21
N GLU A 166 -32.48 38.41 45.73
CA GLU A 166 -31.17 38.74 45.15
C GLU A 166 -30.19 37.55 45.22
N GLU A 167 -30.20 36.78 46.30
CA GLU A 167 -29.33 35.61 46.43
C GLU A 167 -29.76 34.50 45.46
N LYS A 168 -31.07 34.31 45.25
CA LYS A 168 -31.60 33.41 44.22
C LYS A 168 -31.30 33.89 42.80
N SER A 169 -31.35 35.20 42.54
CA SER A 169 -31.03 35.74 41.22
C SER A 169 -29.54 35.61 40.92
N ASN A 170 -28.67 35.88 41.90
CA ASN A 170 -27.22 35.66 41.79
C ASN A 170 -26.88 34.18 41.57
N GLN A 171 -27.51 33.25 42.31
CA GLN A 171 -27.31 31.81 42.09
C GLN A 171 -27.71 31.37 40.68
N ARG A 172 -28.79 31.92 40.11
CA ARG A 172 -29.20 31.65 38.72
C ARG A 172 -28.20 32.19 37.72
N LEU A 173 -27.71 33.41 37.93
CA LEU A 173 -26.72 34.06 37.07
C LEU A 173 -25.38 33.32 37.09
N GLU A 174 -24.99 32.79 38.26
CA GLU A 174 -23.77 32.01 38.42
C GLU A 174 -23.89 30.62 37.78
N ALA A 175 -25.06 29.97 37.88
CA ALA A 175 -25.34 28.73 37.16
C ALA A 175 -25.33 28.94 35.63
N GLU A 176 -25.86 30.06 35.14
CA GLU A 176 -25.86 30.40 33.71
C GLU A 176 -24.45 30.74 33.20
N LEU A 177 -23.63 31.43 34.01
CA LEU A 177 -22.22 31.66 33.72
C LEU A 177 -21.43 30.36 33.66
N GLU A 178 -21.71 29.40 34.55
CA GLU A 178 -21.05 28.11 34.56
C GLU A 178 -21.42 27.26 33.33
N LEU A 179 -22.69 27.29 32.92
CA LEU A 179 -23.14 26.69 31.65
C LEU A 179 -22.44 27.34 30.45
N SER A 180 -22.28 28.67 30.46
CA SER A 180 -21.55 29.39 29.41
C SER A 180 -20.06 29.00 29.36
N ARG A 181 -19.40 28.83 30.51
CA ARG A 181 -18.02 28.33 30.59
C ARG A 181 -17.89 26.91 30.04
N GLN A 182 -18.82 26.02 30.39
CA GLN A 182 -18.84 24.66 29.85
C GLN A 182 -19.04 24.65 28.34
N ALA A 183 -19.97 25.46 27.81
CA ALA A 183 -20.18 25.60 26.38
C ALA A 183 -18.92 26.11 25.66
N CYS A 184 -18.21 27.08 26.24
CA CYS A 184 -16.93 27.55 25.71
C CYS A 184 -15.86 26.46 25.72
N SER A 185 -15.74 25.70 26.81
CA SER A 185 -14.79 24.59 26.89
C SER A 185 -15.06 23.51 25.85
N ILE A 186 -16.33 23.20 25.58
CA ILE A 186 -16.72 22.23 24.55
C ILE A 186 -16.38 22.78 23.15
N ALA A 187 -16.68 24.05 22.89
CA ALA A 187 -16.36 24.71 21.63
C ALA A 187 -14.85 24.75 21.38
N ASP A 188 -14.04 25.05 22.39
CA ASP A 188 -12.58 25.05 22.29
C ASP A 188 -12.01 23.64 22.05
N ALA A 189 -12.54 22.62 22.73
CA ALA A 189 -12.16 21.23 22.49
C ALA A 189 -12.50 20.77 21.06
N ALA A 190 -13.70 21.13 20.56
CA ALA A 190 -14.10 20.86 19.19
C ALA A 190 -13.19 21.57 18.18
N ARG A 191 -12.84 22.84 18.44
CA ARG A 191 -11.92 23.61 17.60
C ARG A 191 -10.55 22.95 17.52
N GLN A 192 -9.98 22.55 18.65
CA GLN A 192 -8.68 21.85 18.70
C GLN A 192 -8.72 20.51 17.95
N SER A 193 -9.82 19.76 18.07
CA SER A 193 -10.01 18.50 17.33
C SER A 193 -10.03 18.73 15.82
N VAL A 194 -10.74 19.74 15.35
CA VAL A 194 -10.81 20.08 13.92
C VAL A 194 -9.47 20.60 13.41
N GLU A 195 -8.76 21.43 14.19
CA GLU A 195 -7.41 21.88 13.85
C GLU A 195 -6.43 20.70 13.72
N ALA A 196 -6.51 19.72 14.61
CA ALA A 196 -5.68 18.51 14.53
C ALA A 196 -5.98 17.68 13.26
N GLN A 197 -7.26 17.46 12.96
CA GLN A 197 -7.68 16.76 11.72
C GLN A 197 -7.23 17.51 10.46
N LEU A 198 -7.25 18.84 10.48
CA LEU A 198 -6.80 19.66 9.36
C LEU A 198 -5.29 19.58 9.15
N VAL A 199 -4.50 19.48 10.23
CA VAL A 199 -3.06 19.24 10.14
C VAL A 199 -2.78 17.85 9.56
N GLU A 200 -3.48 16.82 10.02
CA GLU A 200 -3.37 15.46 9.49
C GLU A 200 -3.70 15.40 7.99
N LEU A 201 -4.82 16.00 7.58
CA LEU A 201 -5.23 16.06 6.18
C LEU A 201 -4.18 16.78 5.30
N LYS A 202 -3.55 17.85 5.82
CA LYS A 202 -2.46 18.54 5.12
C LYS A 202 -1.23 17.65 4.95
N MET A 203 -0.88 16.86 5.96
CA MET A 203 0.24 15.93 5.87
C MET A 203 -0.04 14.80 4.87
N ASP A 204 -1.25 14.26 4.88
CA ASP A 204 -1.69 13.25 3.91
C ASP A 204 -1.69 13.81 2.49
N PHE A 205 -2.20 15.03 2.29
CA PHE A 205 -2.19 15.69 0.98
C PHE A 205 -0.75 15.90 0.45
N ALA A 206 0.17 16.33 1.32
CA ALA A 206 1.57 16.47 0.97
C ALA A 206 2.21 15.12 0.59
N ARG A 207 1.93 14.05 1.33
CA ARG A 207 2.39 12.69 1.03
C ARG A 207 1.88 12.24 -0.34
N VAL A 208 0.57 12.32 -0.57
CA VAL A 208 -0.06 11.90 -1.84
C VAL A 208 0.49 12.70 -3.02
N THR A 209 0.73 13.99 -2.84
CA THR A 209 1.32 14.84 -3.89
C THR A 209 2.75 14.39 -4.22
N SER A 210 3.57 14.09 -3.21
CA SER A 210 4.93 13.56 -3.38
C SER A 210 4.92 12.20 -4.07
N ASP A 211 4.05 11.28 -3.63
CA ASP A 211 3.92 9.94 -4.21
C ASP A 211 3.49 10.03 -5.68
N THR A 212 2.52 10.89 -5.99
CA THR A 212 2.04 11.12 -7.36
C THR A 212 3.14 11.69 -8.26
N ALA A 213 3.98 12.60 -7.75
CA ALA A 213 5.13 13.13 -8.48
C ALA A 213 6.14 12.00 -8.79
N SER A 214 6.47 11.17 -7.80
CA SER A 214 7.39 10.04 -7.99
C SER A 214 6.85 9.01 -9.00
N GLN A 215 5.55 8.74 -8.98
CA GLN A 215 4.90 7.84 -9.94
C GLN A 215 4.93 8.42 -11.36
N ARG A 216 4.71 9.73 -11.52
CA ARG A 216 4.84 10.40 -12.83
C ARG A 216 6.26 10.30 -13.37
N GLU A 217 7.28 10.50 -12.54
CA GLU A 217 8.68 10.33 -12.95
C GLU A 217 8.98 8.90 -13.40
N GLN A 218 8.48 7.89 -12.67
CA GLN A 218 8.61 6.48 -13.07
C GLN A 218 7.92 6.18 -14.40
N ILE A 219 6.71 6.71 -14.61
CA ILE A 219 5.99 6.55 -15.88
C ILE A 219 6.79 7.17 -17.02
N THR A 220 7.34 8.37 -16.84
CA THR A 220 8.18 9.01 -17.86
C THR A 220 9.45 8.19 -18.14
N ALA A 221 10.11 7.66 -17.11
CA ALA A 221 11.28 6.80 -17.28
C ALA A 221 10.95 5.51 -18.06
N LEU A 222 9.84 4.86 -17.75
CA LEU A 222 9.36 3.67 -18.47
C LEU A 222 8.99 3.98 -19.92
N GLN A 223 8.37 5.13 -20.18
CA GLN A 223 8.07 5.58 -21.55
C GLN A 223 9.35 5.80 -22.37
N VAL A 224 10.39 6.39 -21.77
CA VAL A 224 11.70 6.56 -22.42
C VAL A 224 12.34 5.21 -22.72
N GLN A 225 12.31 4.26 -21.76
CA GLN A 225 12.83 2.90 -21.98
C GLN A 225 12.07 2.18 -23.11
N LEU A 226 10.74 2.29 -23.14
CA LEU A 226 9.92 1.70 -24.19
C LEU A 226 10.25 2.28 -25.57
N ALA A 227 10.48 3.60 -25.66
CA ALA A 227 10.88 4.23 -26.91
C ALA A 227 12.27 3.73 -27.38
N ALA A 228 13.22 3.57 -26.44
CA ALA A 228 14.56 3.05 -26.74
C ALA A 228 14.52 1.58 -27.20
N THR A 229 13.73 0.72 -26.56
CA THR A 229 13.57 -0.68 -26.98
C THR A 229 12.88 -0.79 -28.33
N GLN A 230 11.87 0.05 -28.61
CA GLN A 230 11.24 0.11 -29.93
C GLN A 230 12.21 0.56 -31.03
N ALA A 231 13.09 1.53 -30.74
CA ALA A 231 14.12 1.95 -31.68
C ALA A 231 15.12 0.83 -31.98
N LEU A 232 15.57 0.11 -30.94
CA LEU A 232 16.47 -1.04 -31.08
C LEU A 232 15.80 -2.21 -31.83
N GLN A 233 14.52 -2.46 -31.59
CA GLN A 233 13.77 -3.46 -32.35
C GLN A 233 13.67 -3.09 -33.83
N LYS A 234 13.41 -1.81 -34.14
CA LYS A 234 13.39 -1.32 -35.53
C LYS A 234 14.74 -1.52 -36.22
N SER A 235 15.85 -1.14 -35.58
CA SER A 235 17.19 -1.34 -36.17
C SER A 235 17.50 -2.81 -36.42
N LEU A 236 17.22 -3.70 -35.46
CA LEU A 236 17.39 -5.15 -35.64
C LEU A 236 16.53 -5.69 -36.78
N THR A 237 15.29 -5.22 -36.94
CA THR A 237 14.44 -5.66 -38.06
C THR A 237 14.96 -5.18 -39.41
N GLU A 238 15.54 -3.97 -39.48
CA GLU A 238 16.20 -3.47 -40.69
C GLU A 238 17.47 -4.27 -41.00
N GLU A 239 18.32 -4.54 -40.00
CA GLU A 239 19.48 -5.40 -40.15
C GLU A 239 19.09 -6.78 -40.70
N LEU A 240 18.08 -7.43 -40.12
CA LEU A 240 17.58 -8.72 -40.61
C LEU A 240 17.06 -8.65 -42.05
N LYS A 241 16.39 -7.55 -42.45
CA LYS A 241 15.98 -7.35 -43.85
C LYS A 241 17.18 -7.24 -44.77
N THR A 242 18.20 -6.45 -44.42
CA THR A 242 19.41 -6.30 -45.23
C THR A 242 20.18 -7.61 -45.36
N VAL A 243 20.26 -8.42 -44.29
CA VAL A 243 20.89 -9.75 -44.31
C VAL A 243 20.09 -10.69 -45.21
N ARG A 244 18.75 -10.68 -45.14
CA ARG A 244 17.89 -11.48 -46.02
C ARG A 244 18.05 -11.09 -47.49
N GLU A 245 18.14 -9.80 -47.82
CA GLU A 245 18.39 -9.34 -49.19
C GLU A 245 19.78 -9.70 -49.70
N ARG A 246 20.81 -9.60 -48.84
CA ARG A 246 22.15 -10.10 -49.15
C ARG A 246 22.17 -11.60 -49.41
N ASN A 247 21.47 -12.40 -48.60
CA ASN A 247 21.36 -13.85 -48.85
C ASN A 247 20.62 -14.15 -50.16
N ARG A 248 19.52 -13.46 -50.46
CA ARG A 248 18.81 -13.62 -51.74
C ARG A 248 19.67 -13.27 -52.95
N THR A 249 20.46 -12.20 -52.85
CA THR A 249 21.37 -11.79 -53.95
C THR A 249 22.57 -12.73 -54.09
N LEU A 250 23.06 -13.34 -53.00
CA LEU A 250 24.09 -14.39 -53.05
C LEU A 250 23.55 -15.71 -53.63
N GLU A 251 22.32 -16.10 -53.29
CA GLU A 251 21.65 -17.26 -53.91
C GLU A 251 21.38 -17.03 -55.40
N ALA A 252 20.98 -15.82 -55.81
CA ALA A 252 20.76 -15.49 -57.22
C ALA A 252 22.06 -15.38 -58.04
N LYS A 253 23.20 -15.08 -57.39
CA LYS A 253 24.53 -14.99 -58.03
C LYS A 253 25.34 -16.29 -57.96
N SER A 254 24.86 -17.31 -57.27
CA SER A 254 25.49 -18.63 -57.19
C SER A 254 25.14 -19.44 -58.45
N PRO A 255 26.04 -19.58 -59.44
CA PRO A 255 25.84 -20.52 -60.52
C PRO A 255 25.96 -21.93 -59.95
N LYS A 256 25.19 -22.83 -60.53
CA LYS A 256 25.12 -24.27 -60.26
C LYS A 256 26.46 -24.94 -60.61
N GLU A 257 27.52 -24.66 -59.87
CA GLU A 257 28.81 -25.35 -59.98
C GLU A 257 29.01 -26.26 -58.78
N ARG A 258 29.19 -27.55 -59.07
CA ARG A 258 29.69 -28.55 -58.11
C ARG A 258 31.01 -28.04 -57.51
N PRO A 259 31.14 -27.90 -56.18
CA PRO A 259 32.41 -27.52 -55.61
C PRO A 259 33.34 -28.74 -55.56
N SER A 260 34.31 -28.75 -56.47
CA SER A 260 35.54 -29.52 -56.36
C SER A 260 36.46 -28.90 -55.29
N SER A 261 37.10 -29.77 -54.50
CA SER A 261 38.33 -29.55 -53.71
C SER A 261 38.29 -28.57 -52.51
N THR A 262 38.60 -29.12 -51.32
CA THR A 262 39.12 -28.51 -50.05
C THR A 262 38.50 -27.25 -49.43
N ALA A 263 37.98 -26.28 -50.19
CA ALA A 263 37.27 -25.11 -49.64
C ALA A 263 35.86 -25.49 -49.14
N SER A 264 35.20 -26.44 -49.82
CA SER A 264 33.88 -26.97 -49.45
C SER A 264 33.92 -27.68 -48.09
N THR A 265 34.98 -28.44 -47.79
CA THR A 265 35.11 -29.11 -46.48
C THR A 265 35.39 -28.14 -45.35
N LYS A 266 36.16 -27.07 -45.56
CA LYS A 266 36.35 -26.00 -44.55
C LYS A 266 35.05 -25.25 -44.28
N LEU A 267 34.30 -24.91 -45.33
CA LEU A 267 32.99 -24.25 -45.21
C LEU A 267 31.98 -25.15 -44.48
N LEU A 268 31.97 -26.45 -44.80
CA LEU A 268 31.09 -27.43 -44.14
C LEU A 268 31.48 -27.68 -42.68
N LEU A 269 32.77 -27.61 -42.35
CA LEU A 269 33.25 -27.62 -40.97
C LEU A 269 32.81 -26.35 -40.22
N GLN A 270 32.98 -25.17 -40.82
CA GLN A 270 32.51 -23.90 -40.27
C GLN A 270 31.00 -23.89 -40.04
N GLN A 271 30.23 -24.42 -40.98
CA GLN A 271 28.78 -24.57 -40.87
C GLN A 271 28.41 -25.49 -39.70
N LYS A 272 29.10 -26.64 -39.54
CA LYS A 272 28.91 -27.52 -38.38
C LYS A 272 29.27 -26.85 -37.06
N THR A 273 30.34 -26.08 -37.02
CA THR A 273 30.73 -25.33 -35.81
C THR A 273 29.70 -24.27 -35.46
N LEU A 274 29.19 -23.52 -36.44
CA LEU A 274 28.14 -22.52 -36.22
C LEU A 274 26.84 -23.16 -35.77
N LEU A 275 26.44 -24.30 -36.35
CA LEU A 275 25.26 -25.04 -35.90
C LEU A 275 25.42 -25.56 -34.46
N ALA A 276 26.60 -26.06 -34.10
CA ALA A 276 26.88 -26.48 -32.72
C ALA A 276 26.86 -25.31 -31.73
N GLN A 277 27.38 -24.15 -32.12
CA GLN A 277 27.29 -22.92 -31.32
C GLN A 277 25.85 -22.44 -31.17
N LEU A 278 25.05 -22.52 -32.24
CA LEU A 278 23.64 -22.13 -32.22
C LEU A 278 22.85 -23.05 -31.29
N GLN A 279 23.10 -24.36 -31.35
CA GLN A 279 22.51 -25.34 -30.44
C GLN A 279 22.92 -25.08 -28.98
N ASP A 280 24.20 -24.80 -28.69
CA ASP A 280 24.65 -24.43 -27.33
C ASP A 280 23.98 -23.13 -26.84
N THR A 281 23.77 -22.15 -27.72
CA THR A 281 23.02 -20.93 -27.35
C THR A 281 21.54 -21.18 -27.09
N GLU A 282 20.90 -22.07 -27.86
CA GLU A 282 19.51 -22.48 -27.65
C GLU A 282 19.34 -23.22 -26.31
N GLU A 283 20.27 -24.13 -25.98
CA GLU A 283 20.28 -24.84 -24.70
C GLU A 283 20.48 -23.87 -23.51
N ARG A 284 21.35 -22.87 -23.65
CA ARG A 284 21.53 -21.81 -22.64
C ARG A 284 20.30 -20.93 -22.49
N TYR A 285 19.62 -20.61 -23.60
CA TYR A 285 18.37 -19.85 -23.56
C TYR A 285 17.26 -20.63 -22.87
N ALA A 286 17.08 -21.91 -23.20
CA ALA A 286 16.10 -22.77 -22.54
C ALA A 286 16.36 -22.89 -21.03
N LYS A 287 17.63 -22.97 -20.63
CA LYS A 287 18.02 -22.97 -19.22
C LYS A 287 17.70 -21.65 -18.52
N LEU A 288 18.01 -20.51 -19.17
CA LEU A 288 17.72 -19.19 -18.64
C LEU A 288 16.20 -18.95 -18.50
N GLU A 289 15.42 -19.46 -19.44
CA GLU A 289 13.95 -19.40 -19.40
C GLU A 289 13.39 -20.23 -18.24
N MET A 290 13.91 -21.43 -17.99
CA MET A 290 13.56 -22.21 -16.80
C MET A 290 13.92 -21.47 -15.50
N ASP A 291 15.12 -20.91 -15.40
CA ASP A 291 15.55 -20.15 -14.22
C ASP A 291 14.64 -18.93 -14.00
N HIS A 292 14.23 -18.24 -15.06
CA HIS A 292 13.28 -17.13 -15.00
C HIS A 292 11.92 -17.57 -14.46
N GLN A 293 11.37 -18.69 -14.96
CA GLN A 293 10.11 -19.24 -14.47
C GLN A 293 10.18 -19.65 -13.00
N ILE A 294 11.29 -20.25 -12.57
CA ILE A 294 11.53 -20.59 -11.16
C ILE A 294 11.56 -19.31 -10.32
N LEU A 295 12.31 -18.29 -10.73
CA LEU A 295 12.44 -17.03 -10.00
C LEU A 295 11.10 -16.28 -9.93
N GLN A 296 10.33 -16.29 -11.00
CA GLN A 296 8.98 -15.72 -11.05
C GLN A 296 8.04 -16.46 -10.07
N SER A 297 8.10 -17.80 -10.03
CA SER A 297 7.30 -18.59 -9.09
C SER A 297 7.70 -18.38 -7.62
N GLN A 298 8.98 -18.13 -7.35
CA GLN A 298 9.46 -17.80 -6.01
C GLN A 298 9.00 -16.40 -5.60
N THR A 299 9.06 -15.45 -6.52
CA THR A 299 8.61 -14.07 -6.29
C THR A 299 7.12 -14.02 -5.99
N SER A 300 6.30 -14.75 -6.74
CA SER A 300 4.86 -14.81 -6.48
C SER A 300 4.53 -15.47 -5.13
N ARG A 301 5.25 -16.52 -4.74
CA ARG A 301 5.12 -17.13 -3.40
C ARG A 301 5.50 -16.17 -2.28
N LEU A 302 6.62 -15.46 -2.41
CA LEU A 302 7.05 -14.48 -1.40
C LEU A 302 6.05 -13.32 -1.29
N GLN A 303 5.53 -12.85 -2.42
CA GLN A 303 4.53 -11.79 -2.44
C GLN A 303 3.22 -12.23 -1.79
N GLN A 304 2.80 -13.48 -2.01
CA GLN A 304 1.65 -14.07 -1.33
C GLN A 304 1.89 -14.22 0.18
N GLN A 305 3.07 -14.67 0.59
CA GLN A 305 3.44 -14.77 2.01
C GLN A 305 3.38 -13.40 2.70
N LEU A 306 3.98 -12.37 2.10
CA LEU A 306 3.93 -11.00 2.63
C LEU A 306 2.49 -10.49 2.73
N THR A 307 1.67 -10.74 1.71
CA THR A 307 0.25 -10.34 1.71
C THR A 307 -0.51 -11.01 2.85
N ASN A 308 -0.27 -12.31 3.08
CA ASN A 308 -0.88 -13.06 4.18
C ASN A 308 -0.40 -12.56 5.54
N GLU A 309 0.89 -12.27 5.72
CA GLU A 309 1.41 -11.69 6.97
C GLU A 309 0.81 -10.31 7.26
N ILE A 310 0.69 -9.45 6.25
CA ILE A 310 0.05 -8.14 6.39
C ILE A 310 -1.42 -8.30 6.78
N ALA A 311 -2.14 -9.21 6.14
CA ALA A 311 -3.54 -9.48 6.46
C ALA A 311 -3.69 -10.01 7.90
N GLN A 312 -2.81 -10.92 8.32
CA GLN A 312 -2.81 -11.47 9.67
C GLN A 312 -2.50 -10.39 10.72
N ARG A 313 -1.46 -9.58 10.52
CA ARG A 313 -1.16 -8.46 11.44
C ARG A 313 -2.28 -7.43 11.51
N LYS A 314 -3.00 -7.19 10.41
CA LYS A 314 -4.19 -6.33 10.41
C LYS A 314 -5.35 -6.95 11.19
N ALA A 315 -5.55 -8.27 11.06
CA ALA A 315 -6.55 -9.01 11.81
C ALA A 315 -6.23 -8.99 13.31
N ASP A 316 -5.00 -9.34 13.70
CA ASP A 316 -4.51 -9.30 15.08
C ASP A 316 -4.65 -7.88 15.66
N ALA A 317 -4.37 -6.85 14.84
CA ALA A 317 -4.52 -5.46 15.28
C ALA A 317 -5.97 -5.02 15.45
N SER A 318 -6.88 -5.58 14.65
CA SER A 318 -8.32 -5.34 14.79
C SER A 318 -8.95 -6.10 15.96
N GLU A 319 -8.41 -7.28 16.29
CA GLU A 319 -8.92 -8.16 17.36
C GLU A 319 -8.43 -7.73 18.75
N ALA A 320 -7.16 -7.33 18.87
CA ALA A 320 -6.61 -6.81 20.13
C ALA A 320 -7.05 -5.35 20.42
N GLY A 321 -7.45 -4.60 19.40
CA GLY A 321 -7.73 -3.17 19.50
C GLY A 321 -6.45 -2.34 19.65
N ILE A 322 -6.40 -1.19 18.97
CA ILE A 322 -5.22 -0.31 18.87
C ILE A 322 -4.62 0.04 20.25
N PHE A 323 -5.46 0.14 21.28
CA PHE A 323 -5.05 0.41 22.65
C PHE A 323 -4.30 -0.76 23.31
N ALA A 324 -4.74 -2.01 23.14
CA ALA A 324 -4.04 -3.14 23.76
C ALA A 324 -2.66 -3.35 23.12
N ILE A 325 -2.57 -3.19 21.80
CA ILE A 325 -1.30 -3.22 21.06
C ILE A 325 -0.37 -2.11 21.55
N HIS A 326 -0.88 -0.90 21.76
CA HIS A 326 -0.07 0.21 22.28
C HIS A 326 0.47 -0.08 23.70
N VAL A 327 -0.33 -0.72 24.55
CA VAL A 327 0.07 -1.14 25.90
C VAL A 327 1.13 -2.25 25.84
N GLU A 328 0.96 -3.23 24.96
CA GLU A 328 1.92 -4.31 24.74
C GLU A 328 3.25 -3.79 24.18
N LEU A 329 3.21 -2.92 23.17
CA LEU A 329 4.39 -2.27 22.62
C LEU A 329 5.12 -1.41 23.66
N LYS A 330 4.39 -0.71 24.55
CA LYS A 330 5.01 0.00 25.67
C LYS A 330 5.71 -0.94 26.64
N ARG A 331 5.09 -2.09 26.94
CA ARG A 331 5.65 -3.10 27.82
C ARG A 331 6.90 -3.76 27.22
N GLU A 332 6.85 -4.11 25.95
CA GLU A 332 7.98 -4.68 25.21
C GLU A 332 9.13 -3.66 25.09
N ASN A 333 8.82 -2.40 24.76
CA ASN A 333 9.84 -1.34 24.70
C ASN A 333 10.51 -1.12 26.05
N PHE A 334 9.76 -1.21 27.15
CA PHE A 334 10.32 -1.16 28.51
C PHE A 334 11.24 -2.36 28.80
N GLN A 335 10.85 -3.57 28.40
CA GLN A 335 11.67 -4.77 28.55
C GLN A 335 12.97 -4.67 27.74
N LEU A 336 12.90 -4.22 26.49
CA LEU A 336 14.08 -4.02 25.64
C LEU A 336 15.03 -2.96 26.22
N ARG A 337 14.50 -1.85 26.76
CA ARG A 337 15.32 -0.85 27.47
C ARG A 337 16.03 -1.44 28.67
N THR A 338 15.34 -2.29 29.42
CA THR A 338 15.91 -2.98 30.59
C THR A 338 17.05 -3.91 30.16
N GLN A 339 16.84 -4.73 29.12
CA GLN A 339 17.88 -5.61 28.57
C GLN A 339 19.09 -4.83 28.03
N VAL A 340 18.86 -3.68 27.38
CA VAL A 340 19.95 -2.81 26.91
C VAL A 340 20.75 -2.24 28.08
N GLU A 341 20.09 -1.82 29.17
CA GLU A 341 20.78 -1.35 30.38
C GLU A 341 21.55 -2.49 31.07
N GLU A 342 21.00 -3.71 31.12
CA GLU A 342 21.71 -4.89 31.62
C GLU A 342 22.94 -5.22 30.77
N LEU A 343 22.83 -5.15 29.45
CA LEU A 343 23.95 -5.34 28.52
C LEU A 343 25.02 -4.26 28.70
N LYS A 344 24.63 -2.98 28.88
CA LYS A 344 25.57 -1.90 29.21
C LYS A 344 26.24 -2.14 30.57
N ALA A 345 25.51 -2.61 31.58
CA ALA A 345 26.05 -2.92 32.89
C ALA A 345 27.04 -4.08 32.82
N LEU A 346 26.72 -5.13 32.07
CA LEU A 346 27.62 -6.24 31.77
C LEU A 346 28.87 -5.76 31.04
N GLN A 347 28.72 -4.96 29.99
CA GLN A 347 29.85 -4.37 29.25
C GLN A 347 30.75 -3.55 30.18
N LYS A 348 30.17 -2.70 31.04
CA LYS A 348 30.92 -1.92 32.04
C LYS A 348 31.65 -2.83 33.04
N ARG A 349 31.03 -3.92 33.47
CA ARG A 349 31.64 -4.93 34.37
C ARG A 349 32.77 -5.70 33.69
N PHE A 350 32.64 -6.05 32.41
CA PHE A 350 33.70 -6.68 31.63
C PHE A 350 34.86 -5.72 31.37
N LEU A 351 34.59 -4.46 31.03
CA LEU A 351 35.62 -3.44 30.83
C LEU A 351 36.39 -3.11 32.13
N THR A 352 35.68 -3.08 33.27
CA THR A 352 36.32 -2.86 34.59
C THR A 352 37.08 -4.10 35.09
N SER A 353 36.59 -5.31 34.79
CA SER A 353 37.30 -6.57 35.09
C SER A 353 38.56 -6.72 34.23
N ALA A 354 38.50 -6.37 32.95
CA ALA A 354 39.65 -6.35 32.04
C ALA A 354 40.74 -5.37 32.52
N LYS A 355 40.37 -4.18 33.00
CA LYS A 355 41.32 -3.22 33.61
C LYS A 355 41.95 -3.72 34.92
N LYS A 356 41.26 -4.56 35.70
CA LYS A 356 41.84 -5.13 36.93
C LYS A 356 42.79 -6.30 36.65
N LYS A 357 42.52 -7.10 35.61
CA LYS A 357 43.38 -8.25 35.24
C LYS A 357 44.71 -7.85 34.58
N THR A 358 44.78 -6.71 33.91
CA THR A 358 46.04 -6.19 33.34
C THR A 358 46.93 -5.44 34.34
N MET A 359 46.45 -5.21 35.58
CA MET A 359 47.19 -4.49 36.63
C MET A 359 47.67 -5.39 37.78
N SER A 360 47.41 -6.69 37.77
CA SER A 360 47.98 -7.64 38.74
C SER A 360 49.03 -8.53 38.07
N PHE A 361 50.25 -8.02 37.95
CA PHE A 361 51.42 -8.89 37.82
C PHE A 361 51.83 -9.33 39.24
N PRO A 362 51.93 -10.64 39.52
CA PRO A 362 52.53 -11.09 40.77
C PRO A 362 54.01 -10.75 40.73
N SER A 363 54.47 -9.92 41.67
CA SER A 363 55.88 -9.71 41.93
C SER A 363 56.43 -10.98 42.58
N LEU A 364 57.16 -11.79 41.82
CA LEU A 364 58.23 -12.69 42.27
C LEU A 364 59.12 -13.04 41.08
#